data_AF-A0A952FZM7-F1
#
_entry.id   AF-A0A952FZM7-F1
#
_cell.length_a   1.000
_cell.length_b   1.000
_cell.length_c   1.000
_cell.angle_alpha   90.00
_cell.angle_beta   90.00
_cell.angle_gamma   90.00
#
_symmetry.space_group_name_H-M   'P 1'
#
loop_
_entity.id
_entity.type
_entity.pdbx_description
1 polymer ?
#
loop_
_entity_poly.entity_id
_entity_poly.type
_entity_poly.pdbx_seq_one_letter_code
_entity_poly.pdbx_strand_id
1 'polypeptide(L)'
;AAFKIITSDPKVKGILVNIFGGIMKCDIIAQGVIAAVKEVGLKVPLVVRLEGTNVDLGKKIINESGLNVIAADDLADAAAKIVKAVKG
;
A
#
# COMPACT_ATOMS: atom_id res chain seq x y z
N ALA A 1 -11.18 0.13 8.55
CA ALA A 1 -11.66 -1.22 8.93
C ALA A 1 -10.71 -2.33 8.47
N ALA A 2 -10.39 -2.45 7.18
CA ALA A 2 -9.55 -3.55 6.65
C ALA A 2 -8.18 -3.68 7.33
N PHE A 3 -7.42 -2.59 7.46
CA PHE A 3 -6.11 -2.63 8.14
C PHE A 3 -6.21 -3.12 9.58
N LYS A 4 -7.21 -2.68 10.36
CA LYS A 4 -7.43 -3.13 11.75
C LYS A 4 -7.68 -4.63 11.83
N ILE A 5 -8.45 -5.19 10.89
CA ILE A 5 -8.73 -6.64 10.81
C ILE A 5 -7.44 -7.40 10.48
N ILE A 6 -6.71 -6.97 9.45
CA ILE A 6 -5.46 -7.62 9.03
C ILE A 6 -4.43 -7.58 10.18
N THR A 7 -4.26 -6.44 10.83
CA THR A 7 -3.31 -6.29 11.94
C THR A 7 -3.75 -6.94 13.24
N SER A 8 -4.98 -7.47 13.33
CA SER A 8 -5.42 -8.25 14.50
C SER A 8 -4.78 -9.64 14.55
N ASP A 9 -4.27 -10.14 13.41
CA ASP A 9 -3.51 -11.39 13.38
C ASP A 9 -2.02 -11.10 13.67
N PRO A 10 -1.46 -11.60 14.80
CA PRO A 10 -0.06 -11.37 15.16
C PRO A 10 0.94 -12.04 14.20
N LYS A 11 0.51 -12.94 13.31
CA LYS A 11 1.36 -13.58 12.31
C LYS A 11 1.63 -12.68 11.10
N VAL A 12 0.88 -11.59 10.94
CA VAL A 12 1.08 -10.65 9.83
C VAL A 12 2.39 -9.89 10.03
N LYS A 13 3.33 -10.10 9.11
CA LYS A 13 4.63 -9.42 9.10
C LYS A 13 4.75 -8.32 8.06
N GLY A 14 3.83 -8.27 7.11
CA GLY A 14 3.80 -7.29 6.03
C GLY A 14 2.46 -7.33 5.31
N ILE A 15 2.08 -6.23 4.67
CA ILE A 15 0.81 -6.10 3.97
C ILE A 15 1.09 -5.72 2.52
N LEU A 16 0.45 -6.41 1.59
CA LEU A 16 0.43 -6.06 0.18
C LEU A 16 -1.00 -5.66 -0.21
N VAL A 17 -1.15 -4.44 -0.69
CA VAL A 17 -2.41 -3.90 -1.20
C VAL A 17 -2.31 -3.86 -2.72
N ASN A 18 -3.14 -4.64 -3.40
CA ASN A 18 -3.26 -4.63 -4.86
C ASN A 18 -4.64 -4.09 -5.23
N ILE A 19 -4.71 -2.90 -5.85
CA ILE A 19 -5.97 -2.26 -6.22
C ILE A 19 -5.97 -1.92 -7.71
N PHE A 20 -7.04 -2.33 -8.38
CA PHE A 20 -7.39 -1.92 -9.73
C PHE A 20 -8.44 -0.79 -9.64
N GLY A 21 -8.01 0.45 -9.86
CA GLY A 21 -8.83 1.66 -9.83
C GLY A 21 -9.73 1.82 -11.05
N GLY A 22 -10.56 0.80 -11.37
CA GLY A 22 -11.38 0.79 -12.58
C GLY A 22 -12.13 2.11 -12.84
N ILE A 23 -13.13 2.42 -12.00
CA ILE A 23 -13.86 3.70 -12.08
C ILE A 23 -13.22 4.78 -11.18
N MET A 24 -12.60 4.40 -10.08
CA MET A 24 -11.97 5.33 -9.14
C MET A 24 -10.53 5.64 -9.54
N LYS A 25 -10.13 6.91 -9.50
CA LYS A 25 -8.76 7.31 -9.83
C LYS A 25 -7.76 6.88 -8.75
N CYS A 26 -6.57 6.46 -9.17
CA CYS A 26 -5.53 5.94 -8.29
C CYS A 26 -4.99 6.99 -7.30
N ASP A 27 -5.07 8.28 -7.62
CA ASP A 27 -4.71 9.37 -6.70
C ASP A 27 -5.64 9.44 -5.48
N ILE A 28 -6.95 9.28 -5.68
CA ILE A 28 -7.93 9.24 -4.58
C ILE A 28 -7.72 7.98 -3.72
N ILE A 29 -7.46 6.85 -4.36
CA ILE A 29 -7.16 5.59 -3.66
C ILE A 29 -5.89 5.75 -2.83
N ALA A 30 -4.81 6.31 -3.39
CA ALA A 30 -3.55 6.55 -2.70
C ALA A 30 -3.73 7.42 -1.45
N GLN A 31 -4.49 8.52 -1.56
CA GLN A 31 -4.81 9.37 -0.40
C GLN A 31 -5.58 8.60 0.68
N GLY A 32 -6.56 7.78 0.29
CA GLY A 32 -7.32 6.93 1.20
C GLY A 32 -6.43 5.93 1.95
N VAL A 33 -5.48 5.30 1.24
CA VAL A 33 -4.50 4.39 1.85
C VAL A 33 -3.64 5.14 2.87
N ILE A 34 -3.06 6.29 2.50
CA ILE A 34 -2.22 7.10 3.41
C ILE A 34 -2.99 7.51 4.67
N ALA A 35 -4.23 7.99 4.51
CA ALA A 35 -5.07 8.38 5.64
C ALA A 35 -5.32 7.20 6.59
N ALA A 36 -5.64 6.02 6.04
CA ALA A 36 -5.88 4.82 6.83
C ALA A 36 -4.61 4.33 7.55
N VAL A 37 -3.44 4.42 6.91
CA VAL A 37 -2.16 4.07 7.54
C VAL A 37 -1.84 4.99 8.71
N LYS A 38 -2.08 6.30 8.56
CA LYS A 38 -1.89 7.30 9.63
C LYS A 38 -2.83 7.06 10.81
N GLU A 39 -4.09 6.73 10.55
CA GLU A 39 -5.07 6.44 11.61
C GLU A 39 -4.73 5.17 12.38
N VAL A 40 -4.31 4.10 11.69
CA VAL A 40 -4.06 2.79 12.30
C VAL A 40 -2.67 2.71 12.94
N GLY A 41 -1.69 3.47 12.47
CA GLY A 41 -0.32 3.43 12.99
C GLY A 41 0.37 2.09 12.70
N LEU A 42 0.38 1.68 11.43
CA LEU A 42 0.97 0.39 11.03
C LEU A 42 2.45 0.27 11.43
N LYS A 43 2.79 -0.85 12.08
CA LYS A 43 4.17 -1.20 12.46
C LYS A 43 4.87 -2.14 11.48
N VAL A 44 4.11 -2.75 10.59
CA VAL A 44 4.59 -3.68 9.56
C VAL A 44 4.72 -2.96 8.22
N PRO A 45 5.67 -3.36 7.35
CA PRO A 45 5.81 -2.77 6.02
C PRO A 45 4.54 -2.93 5.18
N LEU A 46 4.24 -1.90 4.40
CA LEU A 46 3.13 -1.87 3.46
C LEU A 46 3.66 -1.65 2.04
N VAL A 47 3.29 -2.54 1.12
CA VAL A 47 3.51 -2.36 -0.31
C VAL A 47 2.16 -2.16 -0.99
N VAL A 48 2.07 -1.15 -1.86
CA VAL A 48 0.84 -0.81 -2.59
C VAL A 48 1.11 -0.86 -4.08
N ARG A 49 0.28 -1.62 -4.79
CA ARG A 49 0.26 -1.68 -6.23
C ARG A 49 -1.08 -1.14 -6.73
N LEU A 50 -0.99 -0.13 -7.60
CA LEU A 50 -2.13 0.57 -8.19
C LEU A 50 -2.12 0.33 -9.70
N GLU A 51 -3.28 -0.02 -10.26
CA GLU A 51 -3.49 -0.07 -11.71
C GLU A 51 -4.78 0.69 -12.06
N GLY A 52 -4.79 1.45 -13.17
CA GLY A 52 -5.96 2.20 -13.62
C GLY A 52 -5.63 3.63 -14.04
N THR A 53 -6.56 4.55 -13.83
CA THR A 53 -6.38 5.98 -14.17
C THR A 53 -5.52 6.68 -13.12
N ASN A 54 -4.62 7.59 -13.54
CA ASN A 54 -3.74 8.38 -12.67
C ASN A 54 -2.78 7.55 -11.79
N VAL A 55 -2.31 6.40 -12.29
CA VAL A 55 -1.38 5.54 -11.54
C VAL A 55 -0.10 6.28 -11.14
N ASP A 56 0.52 7.03 -12.05
CA ASP A 56 1.76 7.77 -11.75
C ASP A 56 1.57 8.79 -10.62
N LEU A 57 0.43 9.49 -10.63
CA LEU A 57 0.08 10.43 -9.57
C LEU A 57 -0.17 9.69 -8.24
N GLY A 58 -0.88 8.56 -8.26
CA GLY A 58 -1.10 7.72 -7.09
C GLY A 58 0.23 7.22 -6.49
N LYS A 59 1.15 6.73 -7.32
CA LYS A 59 2.49 6.31 -6.90
C LYS A 59 3.29 7.47 -6.29
N LYS A 60 3.24 8.65 -6.92
CA LYS A 60 3.89 9.86 -6.41
C LYS A 60 3.36 10.24 -5.02
N ILE A 61 2.04 10.27 -4.85
CA ILE A 61 1.38 10.54 -3.56
C ILE A 61 1.85 9.57 -2.47
N ILE A 62 1.98 8.28 -2.79
CA ILE A 62 2.47 7.26 -1.84
C ILE A 62 3.93 7.53 -1.47
N ASN A 63 4.80 7.73 -2.46
CA ASN A 63 6.23 7.93 -2.23
C ASN A 63 6.55 9.24 -1.47
N GLU A 64 5.75 10.28 -1.68
CA GLU A 64 5.89 11.58 -0.99
C GLU A 64 5.22 11.62 0.39
N SER A 65 4.53 10.55 0.80
CA SER A 65 3.74 10.53 2.04
C SER A 65 4.56 10.63 3.33
N GLY A 66 5.87 10.35 3.26
CA GLY A 66 6.77 10.24 4.41
C GLY A 66 6.47 9.05 5.32
N LEU A 67 5.59 8.14 4.89
CA LEU A 67 5.23 6.93 5.61
C LEU A 67 6.04 5.74 5.11
N ASN A 68 6.11 4.68 5.91
CA ASN A 68 6.72 3.40 5.50
C ASN A 68 5.80 2.61 4.54
N VAL A 69 5.49 3.22 3.40
CA VAL A 69 4.64 2.67 2.35
C VAL A 69 5.41 2.71 1.04
N ILE A 70 5.47 1.58 0.36
CA ILE A 70 6.26 1.41 -0.86
C ILE A 70 5.30 1.24 -2.04
N ALA A 71 5.43 2.09 -3.05
CA ALA A 71 4.72 1.89 -4.31
C ALA A 71 5.40 0.80 -5.16
N ALA A 72 4.58 -0.06 -5.78
CA ALA A 72 5.00 -1.10 -6.69
C ALA A 72 4.49 -0.86 -8.11
N ASP A 73 5.25 -1.33 -9.10
CA ASP A 73 4.98 -1.10 -10.51
C ASP A 73 4.03 -2.13 -11.10
N ASP A 74 4.24 -3.39 -10.74
CA ASP A 74 3.41 -4.52 -11.14
C ASP A 74 3.27 -5.52 -9.98
N LEU A 75 2.55 -6.62 -10.21
CA LEU A 75 2.29 -7.61 -9.17
C LEU A 75 3.56 -8.39 -8.78
N ALA A 76 4.47 -8.66 -9.72
CA ALA A 76 5.71 -9.37 -9.44
C ALA A 76 6.67 -8.50 -8.61
N ASP A 77 6.80 -7.23 -8.98
CA ASP A 77 7.54 -6.22 -8.23
C ASP A 77 6.94 -6.03 -6.83
N ALA A 78 5.61 -5.95 -6.71
CA ALA A 78 4.93 -5.83 -5.41
C ALA A 78 5.24 -7.02 -4.50
N ALA A 79 5.15 -8.25 -5.04
CA ALA A 79 5.48 -9.47 -4.31
C ALA A 79 6.95 -9.51 -3.88
N ALA A 80 7.89 -9.16 -4.76
CA ALA A 80 9.30 -9.10 -4.44
C ALA A 80 9.61 -8.07 -3.34
N LYS A 81 9.03 -6.86 -3.46
CA LYS A 81 9.19 -5.78 -2.49
C LYS A 81 8.66 -6.15 -1.11
N ILE A 82 7.48 -6.76 -1.02
CA ILE A 82 6.92 -7.10 0.30
C ILE A 82 7.71 -8.23 0.96
N VAL A 83 8.14 -9.23 0.20
CA VAL A 83 8.99 -10.31 0.72
C VAL A 83 10.33 -9.77 1.22
N LYS A 84 10.94 -8.84 0.48
CA LYS A 84 12.18 -8.17 0.89
C LYS A 84 11.98 -7.34 2.16
N ALA A 85 10.89 -6.58 2.24
CA ALA A 85 10.60 -5.73 3.39
C ALA A 85 10.31 -6.53 4.67
N VAL A 86 9.77 -7.76 4.55
CA VAL A 86 9.49 -8.65 5.69
C VAL A 86 10.72 -9.44 6.17
N LYS A 87 11.68 -9.70 5.27
CA LYS A 87 12.92 -10.43 5.60
C LYS A 87 14.04 -9.54 6.14
N GLY A 88 13.91 -8.22 5.97
CA GLY A 88 14.84 -7.21 6.47
C GLY A 88 14.71 -6.94 7.96
#